data_AF-A0A3C0M813-F1
#
_entry.id   AF-A0A3C0M813-F1
#
_cell.length_a   1.000
_cell.length_b   1.000
_cell.length_c   1.000
_cell.angle_alpha   90.00
_cell.angle_beta   90.00
_cell.angle_gamma   90.00
#
_symmetry.space_group_name_H-M   'P 1'
#
loop_
_entity.id
_entity.type
_entity.pdbx_description
1 polymer ?
#
loop_
_entity_poly.entity_id
_entity_poly.type
_entity_poly.pdbx_seq_one_letter_code
_entity_poly.pdbx_strand_id
1 'polypeptide(L)'
;AAEACAIRPFVPHAQIFVLHGFDASAAGSFRDFRLTPVLNTPGQIKAYAGTGITLPAAVHIDTGMARLGLAPDEIAAALSLTNIALVMSHLACGDDPASPMNARQLADFNAARQSLPTAPASIAASGGTFLGSDFLLDLVRPGICLYGGAPHPGLP
;
A
#
# COMPACT_ATOMS: atom_id res chain seq x y z
N ALA A 1 -7.88 -2.61 11.75
CA ALA A 1 -8.75 -1.43 11.94
C ALA A 1 -8.63 -0.81 13.34
N ALA A 2 -8.43 -1.58 14.42
CA ALA A 2 -8.40 -1.06 15.79
C ALA A 2 -7.48 0.17 16.00
N GLU A 3 -6.22 0.08 15.58
CA GLU A 3 -5.25 1.20 15.66
C GLU A 3 -5.75 2.44 14.90
N ALA A 4 -6.30 2.24 13.71
CA ALA A 4 -6.84 3.31 12.87
C ALA A 4 -8.05 4.01 13.50
N CYS A 5 -8.95 3.26 14.16
CA CYS A 5 -10.05 3.83 14.92
C CYS A 5 -9.55 4.62 16.13
N ALA A 6 -8.55 4.09 16.84
CA ALA A 6 -7.98 4.74 18.02
C ALA A 6 -7.29 6.07 17.70
N ILE A 7 -6.60 6.17 16.55
CA ILE A 7 -5.88 7.39 16.17
C ILE A 7 -6.79 8.46 15.55
N ARG A 8 -7.93 8.10 14.95
CA ARG A 8 -8.82 9.01 14.20
C ARG A 8 -9.18 10.32 14.95
N PRO A 9 -9.49 10.33 16.26
CA PRO A 9 -9.78 11.57 16.98
C PRO A 9 -8.61 12.57 16.99
N PHE A 10 -7.37 12.09 16.90
CA PHE A 10 -6.15 12.92 16.91
C PHE A 10 -5.75 13.42 15.52
N VAL A 11 -6.24 12.74 14.46
CA VAL A 11 -5.95 13.08 13.06
C VAL A 11 -7.26 13.19 12.24
N PRO A 12 -8.16 14.14 12.57
CA PRO A 12 -9.51 14.19 12.02
C PRO A 12 -9.58 14.38 10.49
N HIS A 13 -8.53 14.93 9.89
CA HIS A 13 -8.46 15.22 8.46
C HIS A 13 -7.50 14.31 7.69
N ALA A 14 -6.66 13.51 8.37
CA ALA A 14 -5.69 12.66 7.69
C ALA A 14 -6.39 11.48 6.99
N GLN A 15 -5.88 11.09 5.82
CA GLN A 15 -6.26 9.80 5.25
C GLN A 15 -5.53 8.69 6.01
N ILE A 16 -6.27 7.68 6.46
CA ILE A 16 -5.71 6.56 7.24
C ILE A 16 -5.82 5.29 6.40
N PHE A 17 -4.68 4.76 5.98
CA PHE A 17 -4.58 3.51 5.24
C PHE A 17 -4.41 2.33 6.22
N VAL A 18 -5.24 1.29 6.09
CA VAL A 18 -5.12 0.06 6.88
C VAL A 18 -4.39 -1.00 6.06
N LEU A 19 -3.08 -1.16 6.30
CA LEU A 19 -2.17 -1.95 5.46
C LEU A 19 -2.48 -3.46 5.46
N HIS A 20 -3.01 -3.99 6.57
CA HIS A 20 -3.37 -5.41 6.68
C HIS A 20 -4.66 -5.78 5.90
N GLY A 21 -5.31 -4.77 5.30
CA GLY A 21 -6.46 -4.92 4.41
C GLY A 21 -7.81 -4.91 5.10
N PHE A 22 -8.74 -5.64 4.52
CA PHE A 22 -10.17 -5.50 4.77
C PHE A 22 -10.82 -6.81 5.22
N ASP A 23 -11.70 -6.71 6.20
CA ASP A 23 -12.62 -7.76 6.63
C ASP A 23 -14.03 -7.17 6.70
N ALA A 24 -15.00 -7.86 6.10
CA ALA A 24 -16.40 -7.46 6.09
C ALA A 24 -16.98 -7.34 7.51
N SER A 25 -16.48 -8.11 8.48
CA SER A 25 -16.87 -7.98 9.90
C SER A 25 -16.56 -6.59 10.47
N ALA A 26 -15.54 -5.91 9.91
CA ALA A 26 -15.11 -4.58 10.31
C ALA A 26 -15.67 -3.45 9.42
N ALA A 27 -16.60 -3.74 8.50
CA ALA A 27 -17.12 -2.76 7.54
C ALA A 27 -17.69 -1.49 8.20
N GLY A 28 -18.38 -1.64 9.33
CA GLY A 28 -18.89 -0.51 10.12
C GLY A 28 -17.76 0.44 10.53
N SER A 29 -16.67 -0.09 11.07
CA SER A 29 -15.49 0.71 11.45
C SER A 29 -14.87 1.46 10.26
N PHE A 30 -14.75 0.82 9.10
CA PHE A 30 -14.20 1.47 7.91
C PHE A 30 -15.06 2.66 7.46
N ARG A 31 -16.39 2.49 7.47
CA ARG A 31 -17.33 3.56 7.12
C ARG A 31 -17.32 4.68 8.17
N ASP A 32 -17.54 4.33 9.43
CA ASP A 32 -17.81 5.27 10.51
C ASP A 32 -16.55 6.11 10.85
N PHE A 33 -15.35 5.52 10.72
CA PHE A 33 -14.07 6.21 10.93
C PHE A 33 -13.40 6.70 9.65
N ARG A 34 -14.05 6.59 8.48
CA ARG A 34 -13.51 6.99 7.17
C ARG A 34 -12.11 6.43 6.91
N LEU A 35 -11.98 5.10 7.01
CA LEU A 35 -10.70 4.40 6.82
C LEU A 35 -10.57 3.91 5.37
N THR A 36 -9.36 3.96 4.82
CA THR A 36 -9.04 3.43 3.49
C THR A 36 -8.38 2.06 3.63
N PRO A 37 -9.04 0.96 3.21
CA PRO A 37 -8.39 -0.36 3.24
C PRO A 37 -7.32 -0.48 2.16
N VAL A 38 -6.23 -1.19 2.46
CA VAL A 38 -5.28 -1.67 1.44
C VAL A 38 -5.66 -3.10 1.05
N LEU A 39 -6.30 -3.28 -0.09
CA LEU A 39 -6.81 -4.56 -0.55
C LEU A 39 -5.67 -5.41 -1.11
N ASN A 40 -5.45 -6.56 -0.47
CA ASN A 40 -4.32 -7.46 -0.72
C ASN A 40 -4.70 -8.72 -1.49
N THR A 41 -6.00 -9.04 -1.65
CA THR A 41 -6.47 -10.26 -2.34
C THR A 41 -7.75 -9.99 -3.15
N PRO A 42 -8.07 -10.80 -4.17
CA PRO A 42 -9.35 -10.72 -4.88
C PRO A 42 -10.56 -10.89 -3.95
N GLY A 43 -10.43 -11.73 -2.93
CA GLY A 43 -11.46 -11.91 -1.90
C GLY A 43 -11.75 -10.64 -1.11
N GLN A 44 -10.71 -9.89 -0.73
CA GLN A 44 -10.87 -8.59 -0.06
C GLN A 44 -11.50 -7.55 -0.99
N ILE A 45 -11.15 -7.54 -2.27
CA ILE A 45 -11.77 -6.65 -3.28
C ILE A 45 -13.26 -6.94 -3.40
N LYS A 46 -13.63 -8.21 -3.59
CA LYS A 46 -15.03 -8.62 -3.66
C LYS A 46 -15.79 -8.29 -2.38
N ALA A 47 -15.20 -8.55 -1.22
CA ALA A 47 -15.81 -8.25 0.08
C ALA A 47 -16.03 -6.74 0.26
N TYR A 48 -15.05 -5.92 -0.10
CA TYR A 48 -15.17 -4.46 -0.01
C TYR A 48 -16.24 -3.92 -0.96
N ALA A 49 -16.23 -4.35 -2.23
CA ALA A 49 -17.24 -3.97 -3.22
C ALA A 49 -18.66 -4.35 -2.78
N GLY A 50 -18.82 -5.50 -2.11
CA GLY A 50 -20.10 -5.97 -1.58
C GLY A 50 -20.66 -5.17 -0.39
N THR A 51 -19.89 -4.27 0.21
CA THR A 51 -20.33 -3.51 1.40
C THR A 51 -21.17 -2.28 1.07
N GLY A 52 -21.12 -1.79 -0.17
CA GLY A 52 -21.72 -0.51 -0.57
C GLY A 52 -21.01 0.73 -0.02
N ILE A 53 -19.84 0.57 0.63
CA ILE A 53 -19.01 1.70 1.07
C ILE A 53 -18.47 2.43 -0.18
N THR A 54 -18.68 3.74 -0.24
CA THR A 54 -18.24 4.60 -1.37
C THR A 54 -16.88 5.25 -1.15
N LEU A 55 -16.27 5.04 0.02
CA LEU A 55 -14.93 5.52 0.33
C LEU A 55 -13.89 4.86 -0.59
N PRO A 56 -12.78 5.55 -0.91
CA PRO A 56 -11.73 4.96 -1.72
C PRO A 56 -11.05 3.79 -1.01
N ALA A 57 -10.54 2.86 -1.82
CA ALA A 57 -9.64 1.79 -1.38
C ALA A 57 -8.25 1.98 -1.97
N ALA A 58 -7.24 1.37 -1.37
CA ALA A 58 -5.92 1.19 -1.94
C ALA A 58 -5.75 -0.24 -2.43
N VAL A 59 -4.88 -0.46 -3.41
CA VAL A 59 -4.55 -1.77 -3.97
C VAL A 59 -3.09 -2.07 -3.69
N HIS A 60 -2.80 -3.25 -3.17
CA HIS A 60 -1.44 -3.73 -2.99
C HIS A 60 -1.11 -4.79 -4.04
N ILE A 61 -0.01 -4.59 -4.76
CA ILE A 61 0.52 -5.52 -5.75
C ILE A 61 1.76 -6.18 -5.15
N ASP A 62 1.80 -7.51 -5.13
CA ASP A 62 3.00 -8.23 -4.78
C ASP A 62 3.97 -8.23 -5.97
N THR A 63 5.19 -7.77 -5.72
CA THR A 63 6.26 -7.69 -6.71
C THR A 63 7.44 -8.58 -6.37
N GLY A 64 7.33 -9.41 -5.32
CA GLY A 64 8.39 -10.35 -4.91
C GLY A 64 8.62 -10.44 -3.40
N MET A 65 7.82 -9.77 -2.56
CA MET A 65 7.91 -9.92 -1.10
C MET A 65 7.16 -11.18 -0.63
N ALA A 66 6.14 -11.64 -1.38
CA ALA A 66 5.38 -12.86 -1.10
C ALA A 66 4.75 -12.91 0.31
N ARG A 67 4.31 -11.75 0.81
CA ARG A 67 3.68 -11.62 2.14
C ARG A 67 2.22 -11.15 2.06
N LEU A 68 1.98 -10.10 1.29
CA LEU A 68 0.67 -9.50 1.03
C LEU A 68 0.71 -8.86 -0.35
N GLY A 69 -0.45 -8.76 -0.99
CA GLY A 69 -0.62 -8.12 -2.28
C GLY A 69 -1.13 -9.10 -3.34
N LEU A 70 -1.75 -8.55 -4.38
CA LEU A 70 -2.24 -9.30 -5.54
C LEU A 70 -1.03 -9.87 -6.29
N ALA A 71 -1.09 -11.16 -6.59
CA ALA A 71 -0.19 -11.75 -7.57
C ALA A 71 -0.45 -11.16 -8.98
N PRO A 72 0.51 -11.24 -9.91
CA PRO A 72 0.35 -10.66 -11.25
C PRO A 72 -0.91 -11.07 -12.00
N ASP A 73 -1.35 -12.32 -11.85
CA ASP A 73 -2.56 -12.89 -12.45
C ASP A 73 -3.86 -12.47 -11.73
N GLU A 74 -3.76 -11.91 -10.53
CA GLU A 74 -4.89 -11.45 -9.73
C GLU A 74 -5.19 -9.95 -9.90
N ILE A 75 -4.27 -9.18 -10.49
CA ILE A 75 -4.36 -7.71 -10.62
C ILE A 75 -5.69 -7.29 -11.28
N ALA A 76 -6.18 -8.06 -12.25
CA ALA A 76 -7.43 -7.77 -12.95
C ALA A 76 -8.65 -7.67 -12.01
N ALA A 77 -8.61 -8.28 -10.83
CA ALA A 77 -9.67 -8.13 -9.83
C ALA A 77 -9.86 -6.67 -9.39
N ALA A 78 -8.79 -5.88 -9.34
CA ALA A 78 -8.83 -4.48 -8.93
C ALA A 78 -9.54 -3.56 -9.94
N LEU A 79 -9.77 -4.02 -11.18
CA LEU A 79 -10.55 -3.28 -12.18
C LEU A 79 -12.02 -3.09 -11.78
N SER A 80 -12.52 -3.89 -10.83
CA SER A 80 -13.86 -3.74 -10.28
C SER A 80 -13.99 -2.57 -9.31
N LEU A 81 -12.88 -1.98 -8.86
CA LEU A 81 -12.88 -0.83 -7.96
C LEU A 81 -13.11 0.46 -8.75
N THR A 82 -14.09 1.24 -8.32
CA THR A 82 -14.45 2.52 -8.96
C THR A 82 -13.66 3.71 -8.42
N ASN A 83 -12.98 3.55 -7.28
CA ASN A 83 -12.26 4.62 -6.60
C ASN A 83 -11.00 4.08 -5.90
N ILE A 84 -9.85 4.19 -6.59
CA ILE A 84 -8.55 3.76 -6.08
C ILE A 84 -7.79 5.01 -5.59
N ALA A 85 -7.56 5.10 -4.28
CA ALA A 85 -6.78 6.20 -3.69
C ALA A 85 -5.27 6.00 -3.79
N LEU A 86 -4.81 4.75 -3.90
CA LEU A 86 -3.39 4.43 -3.93
C LEU A 86 -3.19 3.05 -4.55
N VAL A 87 -2.22 2.93 -5.46
CA VAL A 87 -1.64 1.64 -5.84
C VAL A 87 -0.28 1.56 -5.15
N MET A 88 -0.02 0.46 -4.45
CA MET A 88 1.22 0.30 -3.71
C MET A 88 1.87 -1.07 -3.87
N SER A 89 3.16 -1.12 -3.62
CA SER A 89 3.93 -2.34 -3.37
C SER A 89 4.91 -2.13 -2.22
N HIS A 90 5.69 -3.15 -1.87
CA HIS A 90 6.68 -3.10 -0.81
C HIS A 90 7.98 -3.75 -1.27
N LEU A 91 9.09 -3.01 -1.18
CA LEU A 91 10.41 -3.55 -1.46
C LEU A 91 10.78 -4.62 -0.43
N ALA A 92 11.28 -5.75 -0.91
CA ALA A 92 11.76 -6.84 -0.07
C ALA A 92 13.20 -6.61 0.44
N CYS A 93 14.02 -5.86 -0.31
CA CYS A 93 15.39 -5.49 0.05
C CYS A 93 15.60 -3.97 0.07
N GLY A 94 14.61 -3.21 0.54
CA GLY A 94 14.73 -1.75 0.61
C GLY A 94 15.88 -1.27 1.50
N ASP A 95 16.34 -2.12 2.41
CA ASP A 95 17.46 -1.92 3.33
C ASP A 95 18.84 -2.27 2.74
N ASP A 96 18.90 -2.90 1.57
CA ASP A 96 20.12 -3.21 0.82
C ASP A 96 20.14 -2.45 -0.52
N PRO A 97 20.82 -1.29 -0.60
CA PRO A 97 20.90 -0.51 -1.83
C PRO A 97 21.54 -1.23 -3.02
N ALA A 98 22.37 -2.24 -2.79
CA ALA A 98 23.04 -2.98 -3.84
C ALA A 98 22.18 -4.13 -4.40
N SER A 99 21.05 -4.45 -3.76
CA SER A 99 20.19 -5.55 -4.18
C SER A 99 19.54 -5.26 -5.55
N PRO A 100 19.78 -6.11 -6.57
CA PRO A 100 19.14 -5.95 -7.88
C PRO A 100 17.62 -6.17 -7.82
N MET A 101 17.11 -6.76 -6.73
CA MET A 101 15.69 -6.97 -6.51
C MET A 101 14.93 -5.64 -6.44
N ASN A 102 15.53 -4.56 -5.92
CA ASN A 102 14.85 -3.27 -5.81
C ASN A 102 14.46 -2.72 -7.19
N ALA A 103 15.40 -2.72 -8.13
CA ALA A 103 15.14 -2.28 -9.50
C ALA A 103 14.13 -3.20 -10.20
N ARG A 104 14.21 -4.51 -9.97
CA ARG A 104 13.26 -5.49 -10.52
C ARG A 104 11.83 -5.24 -10.03
N GLN A 105 11.65 -5.09 -8.71
CA GLN A 105 10.35 -4.81 -8.10
C GLN A 105 9.76 -3.48 -8.60
N LEU A 106 10.59 -2.45 -8.79
CA LEU A 106 10.14 -1.17 -9.34
C LEU A 106 9.66 -1.31 -10.80
N ALA A 107 10.37 -2.07 -11.62
CA ALA A 107 9.97 -2.34 -13.00
C ALA A 107 8.65 -3.12 -13.06
N ASP A 108 8.56 -4.21 -12.31
CA ASP A 108 7.36 -5.06 -12.24
C ASP A 108 6.16 -4.26 -11.71
N PHE A 109 6.36 -3.43 -10.68
CA PHE A 109 5.34 -2.54 -10.14
C PHE A 109 4.82 -1.54 -11.18
N ASN A 110 5.73 -0.88 -11.90
CA ASN A 110 5.37 0.10 -12.91
C ASN A 110 4.63 -0.53 -14.10
N ALA A 111 5.02 -1.74 -14.52
CA ALA A 111 4.30 -2.49 -15.55
C ALA A 111 2.89 -2.89 -15.05
N ALA A 112 2.81 -3.44 -13.83
CA ALA A 112 1.57 -3.90 -13.24
C ALA A 112 0.52 -2.77 -13.11
N ARG A 113 0.91 -1.61 -12.56
CA ARG A 113 -0.02 -0.50 -12.32
C ARG A 113 -0.55 0.16 -13.60
N GLN A 114 0.08 -0.03 -14.76
CA GLN A 114 -0.43 0.46 -16.05
C GLN A 114 -1.74 -0.24 -16.46
N SER A 115 -2.00 -1.43 -15.93
CA SER A 115 -3.26 -2.15 -16.16
C SER A 115 -4.42 -1.67 -15.28
N LEU A 116 -4.18 -0.76 -14.34
CA LEU A 116 -5.17 -0.27 -13.38
C LEU A 116 -5.60 1.17 -13.68
N PRO A 117 -6.77 1.61 -13.17
CA PRO A 117 -7.12 3.02 -13.16
C PRO A 117 -6.00 3.88 -12.58
N THR A 118 -5.79 5.06 -13.16
CA THR A 118 -4.76 5.99 -12.70
C THR A 118 -5.01 6.40 -11.25
N ALA A 119 -4.00 6.19 -10.41
CA ALA A 119 -3.99 6.57 -9.01
C ALA A 119 -2.54 6.85 -8.56
N PRO A 120 -2.34 7.58 -7.44
CA PRO A 120 -1.03 7.74 -6.83
C PRO A 120 -0.34 6.40 -6.58
N ALA A 121 0.98 6.37 -6.72
CA ALA A 121 1.80 5.19 -6.61
C ALA A 121 2.77 5.27 -5.41
N SER A 122 2.96 4.14 -4.72
CA SER A 122 3.84 4.08 -3.55
C SER A 122 4.56 2.73 -3.43
N ILE A 123 5.89 2.72 -3.48
CA ILE A 123 6.68 1.49 -3.33
C ILE A 123 7.63 1.54 -2.13
N ALA A 124 8.20 2.72 -1.85
CA ALA A 124 9.18 2.92 -0.81
C ALA A 124 8.57 3.00 0.60
N ALA A 125 9.08 2.16 1.51
CA ALA A 125 9.05 2.42 2.95
C ALA A 125 10.34 3.14 3.38
N SER A 126 10.81 3.00 4.62
CA SER A 126 12.01 3.69 5.10
C SER A 126 13.24 3.46 4.21
N GLY A 127 13.65 2.19 3.99
CA GLY A 127 14.85 1.89 3.18
C GLY A 127 14.74 2.36 1.74
N GLY A 128 13.58 2.12 1.11
CA GLY A 128 13.29 2.57 -0.26
C GLY A 128 13.35 4.08 -0.46
N THR A 129 13.11 4.88 0.60
CA THR A 129 13.11 6.35 0.52
C THR A 129 14.49 6.90 0.16
N PHE A 130 15.56 6.14 0.44
CA PHE A 130 16.95 6.56 0.23
C PHE A 130 17.62 5.88 -0.98
N LEU A 131 16.86 5.12 -1.80
CA LEU A 131 17.40 4.41 -2.96
C LEU A 131 17.48 5.24 -4.25
N GLY A 132 17.04 6.50 -4.21
CA GLY A 132 17.02 7.41 -5.35
C GLY A 132 15.62 7.86 -5.75
N SER A 133 15.56 8.87 -6.62
CA SER A 133 14.31 9.55 -7.02
C SER A 133 13.27 8.60 -7.63
N ASP A 134 13.72 7.56 -8.32
CA ASP A 134 12.85 6.61 -9.02
C ASP A 134 11.97 5.79 -8.07
N PHE A 135 12.36 5.68 -6.79
CA PHE A 135 11.62 4.94 -5.76
C PHE A 135 10.64 5.81 -4.97
N LEU A 136 10.72 7.14 -5.09
CA LEU A 136 9.88 8.06 -4.31
C LEU A 136 8.43 8.06 -4.81
N LEU A 137 8.25 7.93 -6.14
CA LEU A 137 6.95 7.96 -6.81
C LEU A 137 6.08 9.12 -6.28
N ASP A 138 4.79 8.88 -6.01
CA ASP A 138 3.88 9.91 -5.51
C ASP A 138 3.82 9.96 -3.97
N LEU A 139 4.15 8.85 -3.29
CA LEU A 139 4.09 8.75 -1.84
C LEU A 139 5.13 7.75 -1.31
N VAL A 140 5.91 8.20 -0.33
CA VAL A 140 6.77 7.34 0.51
C VAL A 140 6.09 7.01 1.84
N ARG A 141 6.44 5.87 2.44
CA ARG A 141 5.87 5.38 3.70
C ARG A 141 6.95 5.19 4.77
N PRO A 142 7.60 6.27 5.22
CA PRO A 142 8.66 6.18 6.22
C PRO A 142 8.08 5.65 7.55
N GLY A 143 8.72 4.62 8.09
CA GLY A 143 8.40 4.03 9.38
C GLY A 143 9.55 4.29 10.33
N ILE A 144 10.50 3.35 10.39
CA ILE A 144 11.64 3.42 11.32
C ILE A 144 12.47 4.72 11.25
N CYS A 145 12.61 5.33 10.07
CA CYS A 145 13.40 6.55 9.91
C CYS A 145 12.69 7.80 10.48
N LEU A 146 11.36 7.79 10.65
CA LEU A 146 10.65 8.86 11.35
C LEU A 146 11.05 8.95 12.83
N TYR A 147 11.56 7.85 13.38
CA TYR A 147 11.96 7.73 14.78
C TYR A 147 13.48 7.73 14.97
N GLY A 148 14.23 8.12 13.93
CA GLY A 148 15.70 8.20 13.98
C GLY A 148 16.43 6.86 13.85
N GLY A 149 15.74 5.78 13.48
CA GLY A 149 16.43 4.51 13.19
C GLY A 149 16.98 4.47 11.76
N ALA A 150 18.24 4.05 11.63
CA ALA A 150 18.93 3.92 10.35
C ALA A 150 18.31 2.79 9.50
N PRO A 151 17.76 3.09 8.31
CA PRO A 151 17.12 2.06 7.47
C PRO A 151 18.13 1.27 6.64
N HIS A 152 19.38 1.73 6.56
CA HIS A 152 20.51 1.08 5.90
C HIS A 152 21.62 0.87 6.94
N PRO A 153 22.13 -0.35 7.13
CA PRO A 153 23.25 -0.58 8.04
C PRO A 153 24.47 0.26 7.64
N GLY A 154 24.92 1.16 8.53
CA GLY A 154 26.15 1.92 8.34
C GLY A 154 26.02 3.20 7.49
N LEU A 155 24.81 3.59 7.08
CA LEU A 155 24.56 4.94 6.56
C LEU A 155 23.93 5.81 7.67
N PRO A 156 24.35 7.08 7.79
CA PRO A 156 23.82 8.01 8.80
C PRO A 156 22.33 8.30 8.63
#